data_AF-A0A839Q0Y8-F1
#
_entry.id   AF-A0A839Q0Y8-F1
#
_cell.length_a   1.000
_cell.length_b   1.000
_cell.length_c   1.000
_cell.angle_alpha   90.00
_cell.angle_beta   90.00
_cell.angle_gamma   90.00
#
_symmetry.space_group_name_H-M   'P 1'
#
loop_
_entity.id
_entity.type
_entity.pdbx_description
1 polymer ?
#
loop_
_entity_poly.entity_id
_entity_poly.type
_entity_poly.pdbx_seq_one_letter_code
_entity_poly.pdbx_strand_id
1 'polypeptide(L)'
;MPETTKQHPVKDALRHRLRLPEPRHPALEPPPVDHEETGHPRLDKVVFGVAAAVAVGFVLWGALSTQTLASSAESGLDFVVHNTGWLFSLVATGFVVFVIWLAASRYGNIPLGGDGERPEFRTSSWIAMMFSAGMGIGLMFYGVTEPLSHLVTPPPGTGGPGEDAVQTAMATTMFHWSLHPWAIYAVVGLAVSYGVFRKGRTLLISSAFAPLIGARRAAGPAGRVIDIFAIFATLFGSATSLGLGALQISSGLEIVGGWGPLGNGALVGIIAVLTVCFILSAVSGVAKGIQWLSNINMVLALALAFFVFVVGPTVFILNLLPTTISAYVSDLAVMSARTDASSAEGVRDWLATWTIFYWAWWVSWTPFVGMFIARISRGRTIRQFVSGVLLVPSVVSLVWFAIFGGTGIEQQQNGLDLAGAASSEGTLFAMLANLPWSTLTSIVVMVLVAIFFVSGADAASIVMGTLSERGVLEPNRRTVVFWGAATGAVAAVMLLIGGSDALSGLQNVTIVAALPFLLVMVGLAVALVKDLSHDPQVVRRQYAAAAVEHAVVAGVSEHGDDFSLTVQETAPGEGVGELVATEPVSVESVDEVRGPEQRSGSHRPDASAEAGSPDQVSSAGSSEESEPVRA
;
A
#
# COMPACT_ATOMS: atom_id res chain seq x y z
N MET A 1 -72.55 -7.54 22.42
CA MET A 1 -71.68 -6.35 22.36
C MET A 1 -70.57 -6.51 23.40
N PRO A 2 -69.34 -6.07 23.09
CA PRO A 2 -68.14 -6.89 23.30
C PRO A 2 -67.13 -6.24 24.27
N GLU A 3 -66.16 -7.02 24.74
CA GLU A 3 -64.75 -6.58 24.78
C GLU A 3 -63.81 -7.79 24.97
N THR A 4 -63.54 -8.46 23.85
CA THR A 4 -62.37 -9.35 23.73
C THR A 4 -61.19 -8.51 23.29
N THR A 5 -60.30 -8.17 24.22
CA THR A 5 -59.02 -7.51 23.94
C THR A 5 -58.11 -8.49 23.21
N LYS A 6 -58.10 -8.40 21.87
CA LYS A 6 -57.13 -9.11 21.02
C LYS A 6 -55.73 -8.57 21.33
N GLN A 7 -54.91 -9.38 21.99
CA GLN A 7 -53.47 -9.19 22.02
C GLN A 7 -52.95 -9.27 20.57
N HIS A 8 -52.44 -8.16 20.06
CA HIS A 8 -51.82 -8.09 18.74
C HIS A 8 -50.41 -8.72 18.80
N PRO A 9 -50.14 -9.85 18.12
CA PRO A 9 -48.81 -10.48 18.12
C PRO A 9 -47.76 -9.67 17.34
N VAL A 10 -48.15 -8.52 16.78
CA VAL A 10 -47.28 -7.64 15.99
C VAL A 10 -46.51 -6.65 16.87
N LYS A 11 -46.99 -6.32 18.08
CA LYS A 11 -46.29 -5.36 18.97
C LYS A 11 -45.10 -5.99 19.71
N ASP A 12 -45.16 -7.27 20.06
CA ASP A 12 -44.03 -7.97 20.68
C ASP A 12 -42.98 -8.40 19.64
N ALA A 13 -43.40 -8.72 18.41
CA ALA A 13 -42.49 -8.94 17.29
C ALA A 13 -41.74 -7.66 16.85
N LEU A 14 -42.38 -6.47 16.96
CA LEU A 14 -41.71 -5.19 16.70
C LEU A 14 -40.79 -4.76 17.84
N ARG A 15 -41.05 -5.16 19.09
CA ARG A 15 -40.13 -4.92 20.22
C ARG A 15 -38.84 -5.72 20.10
N HIS A 16 -38.86 -6.87 19.43
CA HIS A 16 -37.66 -7.68 19.20
C HIS A 16 -36.73 -7.13 18.08
N ARG A 17 -37.20 -6.16 17.28
CA ARG A 17 -36.41 -5.49 16.22
C ARG A 17 -35.86 -4.12 16.63
N LEU A 18 -36.12 -3.67 17.86
CA LEU A 18 -35.64 -2.41 18.43
C LEU A 18 -34.88 -2.65 19.73
N ARG A 19 -34.10 -3.75 19.82
CA ARG A 19 -33.02 -3.78 20.81
C ARG A 19 -32.00 -2.74 20.35
N LEU A 20 -31.95 -1.61 21.06
CA LEU A 20 -30.74 -0.78 21.13
C LEU A 20 -29.58 -1.76 21.29
N PRO A 21 -28.60 -1.78 20.38
CA PRO A 21 -27.59 -2.82 20.45
C PRO A 21 -26.85 -2.68 21.77
N GLU A 22 -27.02 -3.67 22.65
CA GLU A 22 -26.36 -3.71 23.94
C GLU A 22 -24.85 -3.57 23.72
N PRO A 23 -24.13 -2.86 24.60
CA PRO A 23 -22.67 -2.81 24.55
C PRO A 23 -22.15 -4.26 24.52
N ARG A 24 -21.47 -4.62 23.43
CA ARG A 24 -20.95 -5.98 23.27
C ARG A 24 -19.79 -6.19 24.20
N HIS A 25 -19.68 -7.39 24.76
CA HIS A 25 -18.55 -7.75 25.61
C HIS A 25 -17.23 -7.57 24.82
N PRO A 26 -16.21 -6.85 25.34
CA PRO A 26 -14.98 -6.52 24.60
C PRO A 26 -14.20 -7.74 24.09
N ALA A 27 -14.39 -8.90 24.73
CA ALA A 27 -13.81 -10.16 24.31
C ALA A 27 -14.53 -10.83 23.11
N LEU A 28 -15.69 -10.33 22.67
CA LEU A 28 -16.44 -10.90 21.55
C LEU A 28 -16.11 -10.17 20.24
N GLU A 29 -16.15 -10.91 19.14
CA GLU A 29 -15.91 -10.30 17.83
C GLU A 29 -17.05 -9.35 17.44
N PRO A 30 -16.73 -8.24 16.74
CA PRO A 30 -17.75 -7.50 16.02
C PRO A 30 -18.41 -8.42 14.98
N PRO A 31 -19.69 -8.21 14.66
CA PRO A 31 -20.35 -9.03 13.65
C PRO A 31 -19.66 -8.79 12.29
N PRO A 32 -19.65 -9.78 11.39
CA PRO A 32 -19.17 -9.55 10.03
C PRO A 32 -19.95 -8.39 9.42
N VAL A 33 -19.23 -7.42 8.86
CA VAL A 33 -19.85 -6.35 8.07
C VAL A 33 -19.78 -6.79 6.63
N ASP A 34 -20.93 -6.99 6.00
CA ASP A 34 -21.00 -7.31 4.57
C ASP A 34 -20.57 -6.07 3.77
N HIS A 35 -19.33 -6.10 3.28
CA HIS A 35 -18.77 -5.03 2.44
C HIS A 35 -19.50 -4.89 1.09
N GLU A 36 -20.38 -5.82 0.73
CA GLU A 36 -21.28 -5.71 -0.43
C GLU A 36 -22.39 -4.66 -0.22
N GLU A 37 -22.70 -4.27 1.02
CA GLU A 37 -23.67 -3.21 1.34
C GLU A 37 -23.08 -1.79 1.34
N THR A 38 -21.85 -1.58 0.89
CA THR A 38 -21.37 -0.21 0.62
C THR A 38 -22.16 0.31 -0.59
N GLY A 39 -23.19 1.12 -0.31
CA GLY A 39 -24.09 1.65 -1.32
C GLY A 39 -23.38 2.41 -2.45
N HIS A 40 -24.15 2.79 -3.47
CA HIS A 40 -23.66 3.42 -4.69
C HIS A 40 -22.51 4.44 -4.47
N PRO A 41 -21.49 4.46 -5.35
CA PRO A 41 -20.34 5.34 -5.20
C PRO A 41 -20.79 6.80 -4.98
N ARG A 42 -20.48 7.36 -3.81
CA ARG A 42 -20.86 8.71 -3.41
C ARG A 42 -19.61 9.55 -3.20
N LEU A 43 -19.40 10.52 -4.09
CA LEU A 43 -18.30 11.47 -4.00
C LEU A 43 -18.36 12.29 -2.71
N ASP A 44 -17.29 12.23 -1.91
CA ASP A 44 -17.07 13.20 -0.85
C ASP A 44 -16.59 14.51 -1.48
N LYS A 45 -17.53 15.45 -1.66
CA LYS A 45 -17.28 16.74 -2.31
C LYS A 45 -16.16 17.55 -1.66
N VAL A 46 -15.94 17.38 -0.36
CA VAL A 46 -14.89 18.12 0.36
C VAL A 46 -13.54 17.49 0.07
N VAL A 47 -13.42 16.18 0.26
CA VAL A 47 -12.16 15.45 0.00
C VAL A 47 -11.77 15.60 -1.47
N PHE A 48 -12.68 15.28 -2.40
CA PHE A 48 -12.44 15.42 -3.83
C PHE A 48 -12.16 16.87 -4.21
N GLY A 49 -13.00 17.82 -3.75
CA GLY A 49 -12.91 19.22 -4.17
C GLY A 49 -11.59 19.89 -3.72
N VAL A 50 -11.18 19.67 -2.47
CA VAL A 50 -9.91 20.21 -1.96
C VAL A 50 -8.73 19.54 -2.66
N ALA A 51 -8.75 18.21 -2.79
CA ALA A 51 -7.64 17.51 -3.40
C ALA A 51 -7.49 17.85 -4.89
N ALA A 52 -8.61 17.93 -5.62
CA ALA A 52 -8.65 18.35 -7.02
C ALA A 52 -8.17 19.79 -7.20
N ALA A 53 -8.57 20.71 -6.31
CA ALA A 53 -8.15 22.10 -6.37
C ALA A 53 -6.63 22.25 -6.21
N VAL A 54 -6.00 21.49 -5.30
CA VAL A 54 -4.54 21.50 -5.13
C VAL A 54 -3.84 20.87 -6.33
N ALA A 55 -4.33 19.75 -6.85
CA ALA A 55 -3.77 19.10 -8.04
C ALA A 55 -3.81 20.02 -9.27
N VAL A 56 -4.97 20.61 -9.54
CA VAL A 56 -5.15 21.56 -10.65
C VAL A 56 -4.35 22.84 -10.40
N GLY A 57 -4.31 23.35 -9.16
CA GLY A 57 -3.52 24.51 -8.79
C GLY A 57 -2.03 24.31 -9.03
N PHE A 58 -1.48 23.13 -8.68
CA PHE A 58 -0.10 22.77 -8.96
C PHE A 58 0.19 22.71 -10.47
N VAL A 59 -0.71 22.06 -11.24
CA VAL A 59 -0.58 21.99 -12.70
C VAL A 59 -0.63 23.37 -13.34
N LEU A 60 -1.57 24.23 -12.91
CA LEU A 60 -1.68 25.61 -13.39
C LEU A 60 -0.46 26.43 -13.02
N TRP A 61 0.08 26.30 -11.81
CA TRP A 61 1.31 26.99 -11.42
C TRP A 61 2.48 26.61 -12.31
N GLY A 62 2.69 25.31 -12.55
CA GLY A 62 3.73 24.83 -13.47
C GLY A 62 3.53 25.30 -14.91
N ALA A 63 2.28 25.35 -15.39
CA ALA A 63 1.96 25.83 -16.74
C ALA A 63 2.17 27.34 -16.90
N LEU A 64 1.92 28.13 -15.83
CA LEU A 64 2.09 29.59 -15.85
C LEU A 64 3.55 30.01 -15.66
N SER A 65 4.30 29.31 -14.79
CA SER A 65 5.70 29.63 -14.51
C SER A 65 6.45 28.44 -13.91
N THR A 66 7.15 27.70 -14.79
CA THR A 66 8.06 26.63 -14.37
C THR A 66 9.20 27.14 -13.49
N GLN A 67 9.71 28.35 -13.77
CA GLN A 67 10.83 28.93 -13.03
C GLN A 67 10.48 29.20 -11.55
N THR A 68 9.31 29.78 -11.26
CA THR A 68 8.91 30.06 -9.88
C THR A 68 8.55 28.78 -9.12
N LEU A 69 8.00 27.78 -9.81
CA LEU A 69 7.73 26.48 -9.23
C LEU A 69 9.03 25.73 -8.91
N ALA A 70 10.02 25.75 -9.82
CA ALA A 70 11.33 25.14 -9.62
C ALA A 70 12.05 25.73 -8.40
N SER A 71 12.16 27.06 -8.32
CA SER A 71 12.83 27.72 -7.20
C SER A 71 12.11 27.49 -5.86
N SER A 72 10.78 27.39 -5.89
CA SER A 72 9.99 27.05 -4.70
C SER A 72 10.17 25.60 -4.28
N ALA A 73 10.27 24.67 -5.24
CA ALA A 73 10.52 23.25 -4.97
C ALA A 73 11.93 23.04 -4.40
N GLU A 74 12.95 23.74 -4.93
CA GLU A 74 14.33 23.73 -4.40
C GLU A 74 14.38 24.29 -2.98
N SER A 75 13.74 25.44 -2.73
CA SER A 75 13.67 26.03 -1.38
C SER A 75 12.93 25.12 -0.40
N GLY A 76 11.86 24.46 -0.87
CA GLY A 76 11.12 23.47 -0.09
C GLY A 76 11.95 22.24 0.23
N LEU A 77 12.69 21.71 -0.74
CA LEU A 77 13.62 20.60 -0.54
C LEU A 77 14.67 20.96 0.51
N ASP A 78 15.33 22.11 0.35
CA ASP A 78 16.36 22.59 1.27
C ASP A 78 15.83 22.61 2.70
N PHE A 79 14.64 23.22 2.89
CA PHE A 79 13.95 23.24 4.18
C PHE A 79 13.67 21.85 4.74
N VAL A 80 13.08 20.96 3.94
CA VAL A 80 12.67 19.62 4.39
C VAL A 80 13.89 18.78 4.76
N VAL A 81 14.93 18.76 3.92
CA VAL A 81 16.14 17.98 4.17
C VAL A 81 16.88 18.50 5.40
N HIS A 82 17.06 19.83 5.52
CA HIS A 82 17.78 20.43 6.65
C HIS A 82 17.06 20.20 7.99
N ASN A 83 15.77 20.51 8.04
CA ASN A 83 15.04 20.56 9.31
C ASN A 83 14.42 19.20 9.69
N THR A 84 14.09 18.37 8.69
CA THR A 84 13.29 17.15 8.89
C THR A 84 13.91 15.90 8.26
N GLY A 85 15.11 15.96 7.66
CA GLY A 85 15.76 14.76 7.08
C GLY A 85 16.01 13.65 8.10
N TRP A 86 16.29 14.01 9.35
CA TRP A 86 16.40 13.07 10.47
C TRP A 86 15.08 12.33 10.74
N LEU A 87 13.94 13.00 10.54
CA LEU A 87 12.61 12.42 10.78
C LEU A 87 12.33 11.31 9.76
N PHE A 88 12.64 11.51 8.48
CA PHE A 88 12.51 10.46 7.46
C PHE A 88 13.34 9.23 7.82
N SER A 89 14.61 9.41 8.19
CA SER A 89 15.52 8.32 8.54
C SER A 89 15.07 7.56 9.79
N LEU A 90 14.65 8.29 10.82
CA LEU A 90 14.15 7.71 12.07
C LEU A 90 12.82 6.98 11.86
N VAL A 91 11.89 7.55 11.11
CA VAL A 91 10.57 6.95 10.87
C VAL A 91 10.70 5.70 9.99
N ALA A 92 11.49 5.74 8.91
CA ALA A 92 11.71 4.58 8.06
C ALA A 92 12.34 3.40 8.84
N THR A 93 13.40 3.66 9.61
CA THR A 93 14.03 2.64 10.46
C THR A 93 13.09 2.21 11.60
N GLY A 94 12.37 3.15 12.20
CA GLY A 94 11.40 2.89 13.26
C GLY A 94 10.28 1.97 12.79
N PHE A 95 9.80 2.12 11.55
CA PHE A 95 8.79 1.22 10.98
C PHE A 95 9.30 -0.19 10.78
N VAL A 96 10.56 -0.39 10.38
CA VAL A 96 11.18 -1.73 10.30
C VAL A 96 11.13 -2.41 11.67
N VAL A 97 11.62 -1.73 12.70
CA VAL A 97 11.61 -2.25 14.08
C VAL A 97 10.18 -2.50 14.56
N PHE A 98 9.27 -1.58 14.28
CA PHE A 98 7.87 -1.64 14.68
C PHE A 98 7.13 -2.85 14.12
N VAL A 99 7.20 -3.09 12.81
CA VAL A 99 6.47 -4.22 12.20
C VAL A 99 7.07 -5.56 12.59
N ILE A 100 8.40 -5.65 12.73
CA ILE A 100 9.08 -6.85 13.24
C ILE A 100 8.63 -7.13 14.67
N TRP A 101 8.58 -6.11 15.53
CA TRP A 101 8.08 -6.24 16.89
C TRP A 101 6.61 -6.71 16.91
N LEU A 102 5.73 -6.16 16.07
CA LEU A 102 4.35 -6.63 15.96
C LEU A 102 4.28 -8.13 15.61
N ALA A 103 5.06 -8.57 14.62
CA ALA A 103 5.11 -9.95 14.18
C ALA A 103 5.67 -10.91 15.24
N ALA A 104 6.70 -10.49 15.98
CA ALA A 104 7.34 -11.27 17.04
C ALA A 104 6.53 -11.30 18.34
N SER A 105 5.74 -10.25 18.61
CA SER A 105 4.93 -10.14 19.81
C SER A 105 3.67 -11.03 19.82
N ARG A 106 2.88 -10.92 20.89
CA ARG A 106 1.55 -11.52 21.01
C ARG A 106 0.58 -11.08 19.91
N TYR A 107 0.75 -9.87 19.35
CA TYR A 107 -0.10 -9.35 18.28
C TYR A 107 0.07 -10.15 16.98
N GLY A 108 1.24 -10.77 16.76
CA GLY A 108 1.52 -11.59 15.60
C GLY A 108 0.55 -12.76 15.37
N ASN A 109 -0.18 -13.19 16.41
CA ASN A 109 -1.17 -14.28 16.34
C ASN A 109 -2.57 -13.82 15.91
N ILE A 110 -2.81 -12.52 15.80
CA ILE A 110 -4.12 -11.98 15.43
C ILE A 110 -4.38 -12.25 13.95
N PRO A 111 -5.52 -12.86 13.57
CA PRO A 111 -5.90 -13.03 12.18
C PRO A 111 -6.45 -11.71 11.60
N LEU A 112 -6.15 -11.45 10.34
CA LEU A 112 -6.68 -10.34 9.54
C LEU A 112 -8.02 -10.75 8.93
N GLY A 113 -9.00 -10.97 9.80
CA GLY A 113 -10.30 -11.54 9.50
C GLY A 113 -11.00 -12.00 10.78
N GLY A 114 -12.09 -12.74 10.65
CA GLY A 114 -12.73 -13.41 11.78
C GLY A 114 -11.87 -14.50 12.40
N ASP A 115 -12.17 -14.87 13.65
CA ASP A 115 -11.49 -15.96 14.34
C ASP A 115 -11.68 -17.27 13.57
N GLY A 116 -10.56 -17.92 13.20
CA GLY A 116 -10.58 -19.16 12.43
C GLY A 116 -10.87 -18.99 10.93
N GLU A 117 -11.02 -17.75 10.43
CA GLU A 117 -11.12 -17.46 9.00
C GLU A 117 -9.85 -17.93 8.28
N ARG A 118 -10.03 -18.71 7.21
CA ARG A 118 -8.91 -19.22 6.40
C ARG A 118 -8.46 -18.16 5.40
N PRO A 119 -7.17 -18.15 5.01
CA PRO A 119 -6.71 -17.27 3.96
C PRO A 119 -7.50 -17.43 2.65
N GLU A 120 -7.92 -16.31 2.07
CA GLU A 120 -8.65 -16.29 0.80
C GLU A 120 -7.81 -16.86 -0.35
N PHE A 121 -6.53 -16.45 -0.42
CA PHE A 121 -5.57 -16.93 -1.40
C PHE A 121 -4.63 -17.95 -0.80
N ARG A 122 -4.32 -19.01 -1.58
CA ARG A 122 -3.26 -19.98 -1.25
C ARG A 122 -1.92 -19.27 -1.12
N THR A 123 -1.02 -19.81 -0.30
CA THR A 123 0.26 -19.16 0.03
C THR A 123 1.13 -18.91 -1.20
N SER A 124 1.19 -19.84 -2.16
CA SER A 124 1.93 -19.65 -3.40
C SER A 124 1.37 -18.52 -4.26
N SER A 125 0.04 -18.45 -4.40
CA SER A 125 -0.63 -17.37 -5.14
C SER A 125 -0.40 -16.01 -4.47
N TRP A 126 -0.45 -15.96 -3.14
CA TRP A 126 -0.19 -14.74 -2.37
C TRP A 126 1.25 -14.23 -2.54
N ILE A 127 2.24 -15.14 -2.47
CA ILE A 127 3.65 -14.82 -2.75
C ILE A 127 3.82 -14.31 -4.19
N ALA A 128 3.20 -14.98 -5.17
CA ALA A 128 3.27 -14.56 -6.57
C ALA A 128 2.64 -13.17 -6.81
N MET A 129 1.54 -12.84 -6.12
CA MET A 129 0.93 -11.52 -6.19
C MET A 129 1.82 -10.44 -5.55
N MET A 130 2.51 -10.73 -4.46
CA MET A 130 3.51 -9.80 -3.90
C MET A 130 4.70 -9.60 -4.81
N PHE A 131 5.19 -10.68 -5.42
CA PHE A 131 6.24 -10.60 -6.44
C PHE A 131 5.81 -9.63 -7.55
N SER A 132 4.56 -9.75 -8.03
CA SER A 132 4.00 -8.84 -9.03
C SER A 132 3.98 -7.39 -8.59
N ALA A 133 3.68 -7.14 -7.32
CA ALA A 133 3.57 -5.79 -6.77
C ALA A 133 4.93 -5.15 -6.50
N GLY A 134 5.96 -5.96 -6.21
CA GLY A 134 7.33 -5.49 -6.04
C GLY A 134 8.02 -5.13 -7.36
N MET A 135 7.55 -5.68 -8.48
CA MET A 135 8.05 -5.35 -9.81
C MET A 135 7.43 -4.02 -10.29
N GLY A 136 8.27 -3.05 -10.66
CA GLY A 136 7.81 -1.74 -11.13
C GLY A 136 8.88 -0.95 -11.88
N ILE A 137 8.50 0.25 -12.35
CA ILE A 137 9.38 1.17 -13.10
C ILE A 137 10.67 1.45 -12.32
N GLY A 138 10.57 1.55 -11.00
CA GLY A 138 11.71 1.78 -10.12
C GLY A 138 12.84 0.75 -10.27
N LEU A 139 12.51 -0.55 -10.29
CA LEU A 139 13.50 -1.62 -10.48
C LEU A 139 14.13 -1.56 -11.87
N MET A 140 13.36 -1.16 -12.89
CA MET A 140 13.91 -0.98 -14.24
C MET A 140 14.89 0.20 -14.30
N PHE A 141 14.48 1.34 -13.75
CA PHE A 141 15.24 2.59 -13.79
C PHE A 141 16.51 2.52 -12.95
N TYR A 142 16.39 2.15 -11.68
CA TYR A 142 17.51 2.14 -10.73
C TYR A 142 18.27 0.80 -10.70
N GLY A 143 17.76 -0.24 -11.38
CA GLY A 143 18.29 -1.60 -11.34
C GLY A 143 19.78 -1.72 -11.67
N VAL A 144 20.27 -0.87 -12.57
CA VAL A 144 21.69 -0.76 -12.91
C VAL A 144 22.28 0.53 -12.35
N THR A 145 21.55 1.63 -12.50
CA THR A 145 22.06 2.98 -12.24
C THR A 145 22.45 3.20 -10.78
N GLU A 146 21.67 2.74 -9.82
CA GLU A 146 21.96 2.96 -8.40
C GLU A 146 23.20 2.20 -7.90
N PRO A 147 23.31 0.86 -8.05
CA PRO A 147 24.50 0.15 -7.61
C PRO A 147 25.76 0.62 -8.34
N LEU A 148 25.65 1.00 -9.62
CA LEU A 148 26.76 1.56 -10.36
C LEU A 148 27.15 2.97 -9.86
N SER A 149 26.16 3.82 -9.57
CA SER A 149 26.40 5.16 -9.01
C SER A 149 27.09 5.07 -7.65
N HIS A 150 26.67 4.14 -6.79
CA HIS A 150 27.31 3.92 -5.49
C HIS A 150 28.67 3.22 -5.59
N LEU A 151 28.96 2.52 -6.69
CA LEU A 151 30.29 1.98 -6.95
C LEU A 151 31.28 3.12 -7.27
N VAL A 152 30.89 4.04 -8.15
CA VAL A 152 31.78 5.08 -8.69
C VAL A 152 31.80 6.33 -7.81
N THR A 153 30.65 6.68 -7.22
CA THR A 153 30.49 7.75 -6.23
C THR A 153 29.95 7.16 -4.92
N PRO A 154 30.84 6.60 -4.07
CA PRO A 154 30.41 5.91 -2.86
C PRO A 154 29.63 6.82 -1.90
N PRO A 155 28.67 6.24 -1.16
CA PRO A 155 27.92 6.96 -0.15
C PRO A 155 28.86 7.66 0.84
N PRO A 156 28.64 8.94 1.21
CA PRO A 156 29.53 9.67 2.11
C PRO A 156 29.84 8.93 3.41
N GLY A 157 31.08 9.00 3.89
CA GLY A 157 31.52 8.31 5.11
C GLY A 157 31.85 6.82 4.96
N THR A 158 31.96 6.29 3.73
CA THR A 158 32.27 4.86 3.46
C THR A 158 33.71 4.61 2.95
N GLY A 159 34.59 5.61 3.01
CA GLY A 159 36.02 5.42 2.69
C GLY A 159 36.41 5.56 1.21
N GLY A 160 35.48 5.97 0.34
CA GLY A 160 35.74 6.22 -1.08
C GLY A 160 35.80 4.92 -1.91
N PRO A 161 36.16 4.99 -3.22
CA PRO A 161 36.24 3.81 -4.08
C PRO A 161 37.44 2.95 -3.65
N GLY A 162 37.19 1.93 -2.83
CA GLY A 162 38.20 1.00 -2.28
C GLY A 162 37.86 -0.47 -2.52
N GLU A 163 38.56 -1.38 -1.85
CA GLU A 163 38.35 -2.84 -1.98
C GLU A 163 36.90 -3.27 -1.68
N ASP A 164 36.21 -2.55 -0.80
CA ASP A 164 34.83 -2.85 -0.39
C ASP A 164 33.75 -2.13 -1.24
N ALA A 165 34.13 -1.40 -2.30
CA ALA A 165 33.20 -0.55 -3.05
C ALA A 165 31.98 -1.31 -3.61
N VAL A 166 32.16 -2.55 -4.08
CA VAL A 166 31.06 -3.41 -4.55
C VAL A 166 30.11 -3.77 -3.40
N GLN A 167 30.66 -4.08 -2.22
CA GLN A 167 29.90 -4.47 -1.05
C GLN A 167 29.06 -3.29 -0.56
N THR A 168 29.69 -2.12 -0.41
CA THR A 168 29.01 -0.89 0.00
C THR A 168 27.93 -0.47 -1.00
N ALA A 169 28.21 -0.54 -2.30
CA ALA A 169 27.25 -0.21 -3.34
C ALA A 169 26.00 -1.09 -3.24
N MET A 170 26.20 -2.40 -3.22
CA MET A 170 25.09 -3.36 -3.15
C MET A 170 24.34 -3.31 -1.80
N ALA A 171 25.04 -3.11 -0.67
CA ALA A 171 24.41 -2.95 0.64
C ALA A 171 23.53 -1.70 0.68
N THR A 172 24.00 -0.59 0.11
CA THR A 172 23.25 0.68 0.06
C THR A 172 22.03 0.56 -0.85
N THR A 173 22.16 -0.07 -2.02
CA THR A 173 21.01 -0.37 -2.87
C THR A 173 20.01 -1.28 -2.17
N MET A 174 20.47 -2.33 -1.49
CA MET A 174 19.56 -3.18 -0.70
C MET A 174 18.86 -2.41 0.41
N PHE A 175 19.52 -1.45 1.05
CA PHE A 175 18.91 -0.60 2.07
C PHE A 175 17.71 0.20 1.54
N HIS A 176 17.80 0.72 0.32
CA HIS A 176 16.71 1.48 -0.28
C HIS A 176 15.54 0.61 -0.81
N TRP A 177 15.77 -0.66 -1.13
CA TRP A 177 14.80 -1.52 -1.84
C TRP A 177 14.35 -2.80 -1.12
N SER A 178 14.78 -3.02 0.13
CA SER A 178 14.42 -4.19 0.93
C SER A 178 13.60 -3.83 2.17
N LEU A 179 14.08 -4.07 3.39
CA LEU A 179 13.25 -4.07 4.59
C LEU A 179 12.51 -2.73 4.81
N HIS A 180 13.16 -1.60 4.57
CA HIS A 180 12.60 -0.28 4.86
C HIS A 180 11.36 0.09 4.02
N PRO A 181 11.38 0.07 2.66
CA PRO A 181 10.15 0.32 1.88
C PRO A 181 9.03 -0.64 2.25
N TRP A 182 9.35 -1.92 2.40
CA TRP A 182 8.35 -2.94 2.70
C TRP A 182 7.78 -2.84 4.11
N ALA A 183 8.55 -2.34 5.09
CA ALA A 183 8.05 -2.01 6.41
C ALA A 183 7.10 -0.80 6.36
N ILE A 184 7.46 0.25 5.61
CA ILE A 184 6.61 1.42 5.37
C ILE A 184 5.26 0.97 4.79
N TYR A 185 5.25 0.10 3.78
CA TYR A 185 4.02 -0.47 3.22
C TYR A 185 3.26 -1.37 4.20
N ALA A 186 3.98 -2.18 4.98
CA ALA A 186 3.37 -3.09 5.96
C ALA A 186 2.60 -2.33 7.04
N VAL A 187 3.04 -1.14 7.48
CA VAL A 187 2.29 -0.33 8.46
C VAL A 187 0.90 0.01 7.96
N VAL A 188 0.80 0.58 6.74
CA VAL A 188 -0.51 0.96 6.16
C VAL A 188 -1.32 -0.28 5.79
N GLY A 189 -0.70 -1.26 5.15
CA GLY A 189 -1.40 -2.49 4.76
C GLY A 189 -1.94 -3.25 5.96
N LEU A 190 -1.23 -3.27 7.08
CA LEU A 190 -1.68 -3.89 8.32
C LEU A 190 -2.82 -3.07 8.96
N ALA A 191 -2.70 -1.75 9.04
CA ALA A 191 -3.75 -0.90 9.60
C ALA A 191 -5.06 -0.99 8.80
N VAL A 192 -4.97 -1.02 7.47
CA VAL A 192 -6.12 -1.16 6.58
C VAL A 192 -6.72 -2.56 6.66
N SER A 193 -5.91 -3.63 6.53
CA SER A 193 -6.42 -5.01 6.60
C SER A 193 -7.06 -5.32 7.95
N TYR A 194 -6.46 -4.88 9.05
CA TYR A 194 -7.04 -4.99 10.38
C TYR A 194 -8.36 -4.20 10.49
N GLY A 195 -8.35 -2.92 10.08
CA GLY A 195 -9.55 -2.09 10.11
C GLY A 195 -10.72 -2.69 9.32
N VAL A 196 -10.47 -3.17 8.11
CA VAL A 196 -11.51 -3.65 7.18
C VAL A 196 -11.95 -5.07 7.51
N PHE A 197 -11.02 -6.01 7.66
CA PHE A 197 -11.37 -7.44 7.78
C PHE A 197 -11.58 -7.88 9.22
N ARG A 198 -10.89 -7.29 10.20
CA ARG A 198 -11.05 -7.63 11.62
C ARG A 198 -12.09 -6.75 12.32
N LYS A 199 -12.15 -5.46 11.99
CA LYS A 199 -13.04 -4.48 12.64
C LYS A 199 -14.24 -4.03 11.80
N GLY A 200 -14.34 -4.44 10.53
CA GLY A 200 -15.47 -4.08 9.66
C GLY A 200 -15.57 -2.59 9.31
N ARG A 201 -14.46 -1.85 9.32
CA ARG A 201 -14.42 -0.42 8.96
C ARG A 201 -14.35 -0.22 7.46
N THR A 202 -14.62 1.01 7.02
CA THR A 202 -14.46 1.40 5.60
C THR A 202 -13.00 1.38 5.17
N LEU A 203 -12.77 1.26 3.85
CA LEU A 203 -11.45 1.29 3.20
C LEU A 203 -10.88 2.72 3.11
N LEU A 204 -10.93 3.46 4.21
CA LEU A 204 -10.34 4.81 4.34
C LEU A 204 -9.16 4.76 5.29
N ILE A 205 -8.14 5.58 5.04
CA ILE A 205 -7.00 5.70 5.96
C ILE A 205 -7.46 6.36 7.26
N SER A 206 -8.33 7.37 7.17
CA SER A 206 -8.94 8.02 8.33
C SER A 206 -9.64 7.06 9.28
N SER A 207 -10.27 6.00 8.77
CA SER A 207 -10.96 4.99 9.59
C SER A 207 -10.03 4.22 10.53
N ALA A 208 -8.75 4.07 10.18
CA ALA A 208 -7.76 3.44 11.04
C ALA A 208 -7.36 4.34 12.24
N PHE A 209 -7.69 5.64 12.21
CA PHE A 209 -7.44 6.57 13.32
C PHE A 209 -8.55 6.60 14.36
N ALA A 210 -9.67 5.89 14.15
CA ALA A 210 -10.77 5.83 15.10
C ALA A 210 -10.35 5.55 16.56
N PRO A 211 -9.37 4.67 16.86
CA PRO A 211 -8.90 4.45 18.23
C PRO A 211 -8.20 5.66 18.86
N LEU A 212 -7.56 6.52 18.06
CA LEU A 212 -6.77 7.64 18.53
C LEU A 212 -7.61 8.92 18.67
N ILE A 213 -8.42 9.24 17.66
CA ILE A 213 -9.20 10.49 17.60
C ILE A 213 -10.70 10.29 17.85
N GLY A 214 -11.17 9.04 17.97
CA GLY A 214 -12.58 8.68 18.11
C GLY A 214 -13.28 8.50 16.76
N ALA A 215 -14.27 7.59 16.70
CA ALA A 215 -15.01 7.25 15.48
C ALA A 215 -15.67 8.47 14.81
N ARG A 216 -16.31 9.34 15.60
CA ARG A 216 -16.95 10.58 15.10
C ARG A 216 -15.98 11.53 14.41
N ARG A 217 -14.77 11.69 14.96
CA ARG A 217 -13.77 12.61 14.36
C ARG A 217 -13.09 11.98 13.15
N ALA A 218 -12.89 10.65 13.17
CA ALA A 218 -12.41 9.88 12.03
C ALA A 218 -13.40 9.90 10.85
N ALA A 219 -14.71 9.91 11.09
CA ALA A 219 -15.73 10.11 10.04
C ALA A 219 -15.98 11.59 9.71
N GLY A 220 -15.40 12.51 10.48
CA GLY A 220 -15.64 13.95 10.42
C GLY A 220 -14.53 14.74 9.70
N PRO A 221 -14.42 16.06 9.96
CA PRO A 221 -13.45 16.92 9.29
C PRO A 221 -11.98 16.49 9.48
N ALA A 222 -11.62 16.00 10.66
CA ALA A 222 -10.26 15.53 10.94
C ALA A 222 -9.87 14.31 10.09
N GLY A 223 -10.79 13.36 9.92
CA GLY A 223 -10.59 12.23 9.02
C GLY A 223 -10.46 12.65 7.56
N ARG A 224 -11.29 13.59 7.09
CA ARG A 224 -11.18 14.12 5.72
C ARG A 224 -9.80 14.73 5.43
N VAL A 225 -9.18 15.40 6.40
CA VAL A 225 -7.81 15.94 6.24
C VAL A 225 -6.80 14.81 6.02
N ILE A 226 -6.93 13.69 6.75
CA ILE A 226 -6.07 12.51 6.59
C ILE A 226 -6.24 11.92 5.19
N ASP A 227 -7.48 11.76 4.73
CA ASP A 227 -7.76 11.20 3.40
C ASP A 227 -7.32 12.15 2.27
N ILE A 228 -7.38 13.47 2.46
CA ILE A 228 -6.82 14.45 1.52
C ILE A 228 -5.29 14.30 1.40
N PHE A 229 -4.57 14.20 2.53
CA PHE A 229 -3.12 13.96 2.50
C PHE A 229 -2.76 12.62 1.86
N ALA A 230 -3.59 11.59 2.05
CA ALA A 230 -3.42 10.29 1.39
C ALA A 230 -3.55 10.41 -0.13
N ILE A 231 -4.51 11.20 -0.62
CA ILE A 231 -4.66 11.47 -2.07
C ILE A 231 -3.44 12.25 -2.59
N PHE A 232 -2.95 13.27 -1.88
CA PHE A 232 -1.76 14.02 -2.29
C PHE A 232 -0.51 13.15 -2.35
N ALA A 233 -0.26 12.38 -1.30
CA ALA A 233 0.81 11.39 -1.27
C ALA A 233 0.74 10.48 -2.51
N THR A 234 -0.43 9.89 -2.77
CA THR A 234 -0.62 9.00 -3.91
C THR A 234 -0.38 9.71 -5.25
N LEU A 235 -0.89 10.93 -5.40
CA LEU A 235 -0.79 11.72 -6.63
C LEU A 235 0.66 12.03 -7.00
N PHE A 236 1.42 12.64 -6.09
CA PHE A 236 2.81 13.03 -6.34
C PHE A 236 3.75 11.82 -6.40
N GLY A 237 3.50 10.80 -5.59
CA GLY A 237 4.24 9.54 -5.64
C GLY A 237 4.06 8.78 -6.95
N SER A 238 2.82 8.71 -7.44
CA SER A 238 2.53 8.09 -8.73
C SER A 238 3.13 8.91 -9.86
N ALA A 239 2.96 10.24 -9.83
CA ALA A 239 3.53 11.14 -10.83
C ALA A 239 5.06 11.01 -10.96
N THR A 240 5.78 10.85 -9.85
CA THR A 240 7.23 10.55 -9.85
C THR A 240 7.55 9.31 -10.66
N SER A 241 6.82 8.24 -10.42
CA SER A 241 7.08 6.94 -11.04
C SER A 241 6.74 6.96 -12.53
N LEU A 242 5.66 7.64 -12.89
CA LEU A 242 5.29 7.90 -14.28
C LEU A 242 6.35 8.76 -14.98
N GLY A 243 6.88 9.79 -14.30
CA GLY A 243 7.97 10.63 -14.79
C GLY A 243 9.25 9.83 -15.06
N LEU A 244 9.69 9.00 -14.10
CA LEU A 244 10.81 8.07 -14.28
C LEU A 244 10.59 7.14 -15.48
N GLY A 245 9.37 6.65 -15.66
CA GLY A 245 9.02 5.79 -16.80
C GLY A 245 9.10 6.52 -18.14
N ALA A 246 8.63 7.77 -18.19
CA ALA A 246 8.72 8.59 -19.39
C ALA A 246 10.17 8.93 -19.76
N LEU A 247 11.00 9.23 -18.76
CA LEU A 247 12.43 9.44 -18.91
C LEU A 247 13.12 8.18 -19.47
N GLN A 248 12.81 7.01 -18.91
CA GLN A 248 13.34 5.72 -19.39
C GLN A 248 12.91 5.41 -20.83
N ILE A 249 11.65 5.64 -21.19
CA ILE A 249 11.15 5.42 -22.55
C ILE A 249 11.80 6.40 -23.53
N SER A 250 11.97 7.67 -23.14
CA SER A 250 12.63 8.68 -23.96
C SER A 250 14.05 8.27 -24.31
N SER A 251 14.85 7.86 -23.32
CA SER A 251 16.22 7.38 -23.55
C SER A 251 16.23 6.12 -24.43
N GLY A 252 15.29 5.19 -24.22
CA GLY A 252 15.15 4.01 -25.08
C GLY A 252 14.84 4.36 -26.54
N LEU A 253 14.00 5.37 -26.79
CA LEU A 253 13.68 5.84 -28.13
C LEU A 253 14.87 6.50 -28.83
N GLU A 254 15.69 7.27 -28.11
CA GLU A 254 16.93 7.84 -28.64
C GLU A 254 17.89 6.74 -29.10
N ILE A 255 18.09 5.73 -28.25
CA ILE A 255 19.04 4.64 -28.49
C ILE A 255 18.57 3.69 -29.60
N VAL A 256 17.29 3.28 -29.58
CA VAL A 256 16.74 2.31 -30.56
C VAL A 256 16.33 2.98 -31.86
N GLY A 257 15.71 4.16 -31.77
CA GLY A 257 15.24 4.92 -32.93
C GLY A 257 16.36 5.69 -33.64
N GLY A 258 17.52 5.83 -33.01
CA GLY A 258 18.60 6.70 -33.51
C GLY A 258 18.19 8.18 -33.51
N TRP A 259 17.21 8.55 -32.69
CA TRP A 259 16.74 9.92 -32.56
C TRP A 259 17.76 10.65 -31.68
N GLY A 260 18.17 11.86 -32.07
CA GLY A 260 19.03 12.69 -31.21
C GLY A 260 18.33 13.07 -29.89
N PRO A 261 19.03 13.77 -28.98
CA PRO A 261 18.51 14.10 -27.65
C PRO A 261 17.10 14.70 -27.72
N LEU A 262 16.16 14.02 -27.08
CA LEU A 262 14.76 14.39 -27.08
C LEU A 262 14.53 15.48 -26.02
N GLY A 263 14.04 16.62 -26.48
CA GLY A 263 13.69 17.72 -25.58
C GLY A 263 12.39 17.49 -24.81
N ASN A 264 12.09 18.40 -23.89
CA ASN A 264 10.91 18.38 -23.01
C ASN A 264 9.58 18.13 -23.73
N GLY A 265 9.42 18.62 -24.96
CA GLY A 265 8.21 18.38 -25.76
C GLY A 265 7.95 16.90 -26.05
N ALA A 266 9.00 16.11 -26.28
CA ALA A 266 8.89 14.67 -26.49
C ALA A 266 8.51 13.93 -25.20
N LEU A 267 9.10 14.30 -24.06
CA LEU A 267 8.74 13.75 -22.73
C LEU A 267 7.26 13.99 -22.41
N VAL A 268 6.78 15.21 -22.60
CA VAL A 268 5.36 15.56 -22.44
C VAL A 268 4.49 14.75 -23.40
N GLY A 269 4.93 14.58 -24.65
CA GLY A 269 4.26 13.73 -25.64
C GLY A 269 4.15 12.27 -25.21
N ILE A 270 5.24 11.67 -24.71
CA ILE A 270 5.27 10.30 -24.18
C ILE A 270 4.28 10.15 -23.02
N ILE A 271 4.31 11.06 -22.04
CA ILE A 271 3.38 11.06 -20.91
C ILE A 271 1.93 11.19 -21.40
N ALA A 272 1.66 12.11 -22.33
CA ALA A 272 0.32 12.32 -22.86
C ALA A 272 -0.21 11.05 -23.55
N VAL A 273 0.60 10.41 -24.40
CA VAL A 273 0.24 9.16 -25.08
C VAL A 273 -0.05 8.05 -24.08
N LEU A 274 0.85 7.82 -23.11
CA LEU A 274 0.65 6.76 -22.11
C LEU A 274 -0.54 7.05 -21.18
N THR A 275 -0.77 8.31 -20.83
CA THR A 275 -1.94 8.74 -20.06
C THR A 275 -3.22 8.49 -20.83
N VAL A 276 -3.26 8.77 -22.15
CA VAL A 276 -4.40 8.44 -23.01
C VAL A 276 -4.62 6.93 -23.09
N CYS A 277 -3.56 6.13 -23.29
CA CYS A 277 -3.64 4.66 -23.29
C CYS A 277 -4.26 4.14 -21.99
N PHE A 278 -3.83 4.68 -20.86
CA PHE A 278 -4.41 4.36 -19.55
C PHE A 278 -5.88 4.79 -19.45
N ILE A 279 -6.24 6.02 -19.81
CA ILE A 279 -7.64 6.50 -19.72
C ILE A 279 -8.57 5.62 -20.55
N LEU A 280 -8.13 5.23 -21.76
CA LEU A 280 -8.88 4.30 -22.60
C LEU A 280 -9.06 2.94 -21.90
N SER A 281 -8.01 2.43 -21.25
CA SER A 281 -8.08 1.22 -20.43
C SER A 281 -9.11 1.35 -19.30
N ALA A 282 -9.04 2.41 -18.49
CA ALA A 282 -9.94 2.64 -17.36
C ALA A 282 -11.41 2.78 -17.78
N VAL A 283 -11.69 3.48 -18.89
CA VAL A 283 -13.06 3.71 -19.36
C VAL A 283 -13.65 2.47 -20.03
N SER A 284 -12.82 1.68 -20.71
CA SER A 284 -13.25 0.47 -21.40
C SER A 284 -13.79 -0.61 -20.46
N GLY A 285 -13.51 -0.53 -19.15
CA GLY A 285 -13.97 -1.51 -18.17
C GLY A 285 -13.38 -2.90 -18.39
N VAL A 286 -12.28 -2.99 -19.14
CA VAL A 286 -11.62 -4.25 -19.45
C VAL A 286 -10.74 -4.64 -18.25
N ALA A 287 -11.37 -4.97 -17.13
CA ALA A 287 -10.70 -5.51 -15.93
C ALA A 287 -9.82 -6.73 -16.30
N LYS A 288 -10.28 -7.54 -17.26
CA LYS A 288 -9.49 -8.64 -17.84
C LYS A 288 -8.23 -8.13 -18.55
N GLY A 289 -8.29 -7.00 -19.26
CA GLY A 289 -7.20 -6.47 -20.06
C GLY A 289 -6.03 -6.02 -19.19
N ILE A 290 -6.32 -5.33 -18.09
CA ILE A 290 -5.31 -4.90 -17.10
C ILE A 290 -4.64 -6.13 -16.46
N GLN A 291 -5.43 -7.15 -16.10
CA GLN A 291 -4.90 -8.40 -15.56
C GLN A 291 -3.97 -9.12 -16.56
N TRP A 292 -4.36 -9.18 -17.84
CA TRP A 292 -3.52 -9.74 -18.90
C TRP A 292 -2.25 -8.92 -19.11
N LEU A 293 -2.34 -7.59 -19.13
CA LEU A 293 -1.18 -6.71 -19.27
C LEU A 293 -0.19 -6.93 -18.13
N SER A 294 -0.67 -6.98 -16.89
CA SER A 294 0.16 -7.25 -15.71
C SER A 294 0.84 -8.63 -15.77
N ASN A 295 0.11 -9.67 -16.17
CA ASN A 295 0.68 -11.02 -16.35
C ASN A 295 1.73 -11.09 -17.46
N ILE A 296 1.48 -10.44 -18.60
CA ILE A 296 2.46 -10.33 -19.69
C ILE A 296 3.71 -9.61 -19.20
N ASN A 297 3.52 -8.52 -18.46
CA ASN A 297 4.62 -7.73 -17.91
C ASN A 297 5.51 -8.57 -16.98
N MET A 298 4.89 -9.37 -16.12
CA MET A 298 5.59 -10.32 -15.25
C MET A 298 6.48 -11.27 -16.05
N VAL A 299 5.90 -11.92 -17.07
CA VAL A 299 6.61 -12.90 -17.89
C VAL A 299 7.76 -12.24 -18.64
N LEU A 300 7.54 -11.05 -19.22
CA LEU A 300 8.59 -10.30 -19.90
C LEU A 300 9.72 -9.89 -18.95
N ALA A 301 9.40 -9.44 -17.73
CA ALA A 301 10.41 -9.03 -16.76
C ALA A 301 11.25 -10.24 -16.28
N LEU A 302 10.61 -11.37 -16.01
CA LEU A 302 11.29 -12.62 -15.67
C LEU A 302 12.13 -13.14 -16.84
N ALA A 303 11.62 -13.08 -18.07
CA ALA A 303 12.36 -13.48 -19.26
C ALA A 303 13.60 -12.60 -19.48
N LEU A 304 13.48 -11.29 -19.29
CA LEU A 304 14.60 -10.35 -19.38
C LEU A 304 15.63 -10.62 -18.28
N ALA A 305 15.21 -10.78 -17.03
CA ALA A 305 16.10 -11.10 -15.92
C ALA A 305 16.83 -12.44 -16.16
N PHE A 306 16.11 -13.46 -16.62
CA PHE A 306 16.69 -14.75 -16.96
C PHE A 306 17.70 -14.64 -18.11
N PHE A 307 17.37 -13.87 -19.15
CA PHE A 307 18.29 -13.59 -20.26
C PHE A 307 19.59 -12.94 -19.76
N VAL A 308 19.50 -11.85 -19.00
CA VAL A 308 20.68 -11.14 -18.47
C VAL A 308 21.48 -12.05 -17.52
N PHE A 309 20.81 -12.88 -16.72
CA PHE A 309 21.48 -13.83 -15.83
C PHE A 309 22.33 -14.87 -16.59
N VAL A 310 21.79 -15.43 -17.68
CA VAL A 310 22.47 -16.48 -18.47
C VAL A 310 23.56 -15.91 -19.37
N VAL A 311 23.31 -14.75 -19.97
CA VAL A 311 24.20 -14.16 -20.98
C VAL A 311 25.22 -13.19 -20.36
N GLY A 312 24.89 -12.59 -19.22
CA GLY A 312 25.80 -11.79 -18.42
C GLY A 312 26.76 -12.64 -17.57
N PRO A 313 27.44 -12.04 -16.60
CA PRO A 313 28.45 -12.73 -15.80
C PRO A 313 27.81 -13.61 -14.71
N THR A 314 27.24 -14.75 -15.10
CA THR A 314 26.45 -15.64 -14.23
C THR A 314 27.13 -15.97 -12.89
N VAL A 315 28.42 -16.30 -12.93
CA VAL A 315 29.19 -16.66 -11.71
C VAL A 315 29.37 -15.46 -10.80
N PHE A 316 29.62 -14.27 -11.37
CA PHE A 316 29.72 -13.03 -10.60
C PHE A 316 28.38 -12.72 -9.91
N ILE A 317 27.26 -12.81 -10.64
CA ILE A 317 25.91 -12.62 -10.11
C ILE A 317 25.64 -13.57 -8.93
N LEU A 318 25.98 -14.86 -9.07
CA LEU A 318 25.80 -15.86 -8.00
C LEU A 318 26.69 -15.58 -6.79
N ASN A 319 27.93 -15.12 -6.98
CA ASN A 319 28.82 -14.71 -5.89
C ASN A 319 28.34 -13.42 -5.20
N LEU A 320 27.67 -12.55 -5.95
CA LEU A 320 27.17 -11.27 -5.44
C LEU A 320 26.00 -11.44 -4.46
N LEU A 321 25.21 -12.51 -4.58
CA LEU A 321 24.07 -12.80 -3.69
C LEU A 321 24.49 -12.92 -2.20
N PRO A 322 25.36 -13.87 -1.79
CA PRO A 322 25.77 -13.99 -0.40
C PRO A 322 26.59 -12.77 0.08
N THR A 323 27.40 -12.19 -0.82
CA THR A 323 28.19 -10.98 -0.54
C THR A 323 27.29 -9.81 -0.16
N THR A 324 26.24 -9.57 -0.95
CA THR A 324 25.27 -8.50 -0.74
C THR A 324 24.46 -8.70 0.54
N ILE A 325 24.01 -9.93 0.82
CA ILE A 325 23.30 -10.23 2.08
C ILE A 325 24.18 -9.91 3.28
N SER A 326 25.44 -10.37 3.26
CA SER A 326 26.39 -10.14 4.35
C SER A 326 26.66 -8.65 4.56
N ALA A 327 26.98 -7.92 3.48
CA ALA A 327 27.26 -6.50 3.54
C ALA A 327 26.05 -5.69 4.01
N TYR A 328 24.85 -6.01 3.49
CA TYR A 328 23.61 -5.35 3.91
C TYR A 328 23.35 -5.53 5.42
N VAL A 329 23.49 -6.75 5.94
CA VAL A 329 23.28 -7.02 7.37
C VAL A 329 24.33 -6.33 8.24
N SER A 330 25.59 -6.31 7.81
CA SER A 330 26.69 -5.64 8.49
C SER A 330 26.43 -4.13 8.61
N ASP A 331 26.05 -3.50 7.50
CA ASP A 331 26.03 -2.05 7.40
C ASP A 331 24.66 -1.44 7.78
N LEU A 332 23.63 -2.28 7.98
CA LEU A 332 22.25 -1.86 8.21
C LEU A 332 22.13 -0.77 9.28
N ALA A 333 22.77 -0.97 10.43
CA ALA A 333 22.70 -0.03 11.55
C ALA A 333 23.38 1.32 11.21
N VAL A 334 24.51 1.28 10.52
CA VAL A 334 25.25 2.48 10.11
C VAL A 334 24.48 3.26 9.05
N MET A 335 23.92 2.56 8.05
CA MET A 335 23.06 3.18 7.04
C MET A 335 21.81 3.80 7.65
N SER A 336 21.15 3.11 8.59
CA SER A 336 19.99 3.60 9.33
C SER A 336 20.27 4.85 10.18
N ALA A 337 21.49 4.99 10.70
CA ALA A 337 21.90 6.13 11.54
C ALA A 337 22.46 7.31 10.74
N ARG A 338 22.64 7.16 9.41
CA ARG A 338 23.20 8.21 8.56
C ARG A 338 22.24 9.39 8.46
N THR A 339 22.68 10.53 8.97
CA THR A 339 21.95 11.80 8.99
C THR A 339 22.90 12.94 8.68
N ASP A 340 22.39 14.17 8.53
CA ASP A 340 23.20 15.38 8.32
C ASP A 340 24.23 15.63 9.45
N ALA A 341 24.05 15.00 10.62
CA ALA A 341 25.02 15.05 11.71
C ALA A 341 26.28 14.20 11.46
N SER A 342 26.25 13.29 10.47
CA SER A 342 27.45 12.53 10.10
C SER A 342 28.44 13.49 9.43
N SER A 343 29.65 13.58 9.98
CA SER A 343 30.65 14.62 9.65
C SER A 343 31.30 14.48 8.26
N ALA A 344 30.66 13.76 7.34
CA ALA A 344 31.15 13.60 5.98
C ALA A 344 30.62 14.72 5.09
N GLU A 345 31.53 15.38 4.38
CA GLU A 345 31.21 16.42 3.41
C GLU A 345 30.23 15.89 2.35
N GLY A 346 29.24 16.70 1.97
CA GLY A 346 28.24 16.34 0.96
C GLY A 346 27.18 15.30 1.39
N VAL A 347 27.16 14.86 2.66
CA VAL A 347 26.13 13.94 3.19
C VAL A 347 24.72 14.43 2.91
N ARG A 348 24.48 15.72 3.11
CA ARG A 348 23.15 16.30 3.00
C ARG A 348 22.56 16.16 1.60
N ASP A 349 23.35 16.53 0.60
CA ASP A 349 22.94 16.48 -0.80
C ASP A 349 22.77 15.03 -1.24
N TRP A 350 23.68 14.15 -0.82
CA TRP A 350 23.54 12.71 -1.07
C TRP A 350 22.27 12.12 -0.44
N LEU A 351 21.95 12.49 0.81
CA LEU A 351 20.72 12.07 1.47
C LEU A 351 19.48 12.60 0.72
N ALA A 352 19.52 13.84 0.22
CA ALA A 352 18.42 14.42 -0.54
C ALA A 352 18.15 13.66 -1.86
N THR A 353 19.20 13.32 -2.61
CA THR A 353 19.09 12.63 -3.91
C THR A 353 18.77 11.14 -3.77
N TRP A 354 19.18 10.50 -2.66
CA TRP A 354 19.04 9.05 -2.47
C TRP A 354 18.09 8.72 -1.32
N THR A 355 18.59 8.67 -0.09
CA THR A 355 17.90 8.05 1.04
C THR A 355 16.58 8.76 1.40
N ILE A 356 16.59 10.09 1.53
CA ILE A 356 15.38 10.88 1.84
C ILE A 356 14.42 10.87 0.65
N PHE A 357 14.94 10.95 -0.59
CA PHE A 357 14.11 10.77 -1.78
C PHE A 357 13.37 9.44 -1.76
N TYR A 358 14.06 8.32 -1.53
CA TYR A 358 13.42 7.01 -1.42
C TYR A 358 12.41 6.95 -0.28
N TRP A 359 12.73 7.44 0.92
CA TRP A 359 11.75 7.46 2.01
C TRP A 359 10.51 8.27 1.69
N ALA A 360 10.67 9.44 1.09
CA ALA A 360 9.55 10.25 0.63
C ALA A 360 8.72 9.52 -0.45
N TRP A 361 9.40 8.92 -1.42
CA TRP A 361 8.75 8.20 -2.51
C TRP A 361 7.98 6.97 -1.98
N TRP A 362 8.57 6.18 -1.08
CA TRP A 362 7.90 5.03 -0.47
C TRP A 362 6.72 5.43 0.41
N VAL A 363 6.85 6.50 1.20
CA VAL A 363 5.75 7.08 1.98
C VAL A 363 4.60 7.54 1.08
N SER A 364 4.93 8.16 -0.05
CA SER A 364 3.92 8.64 -1.00
C SER A 364 3.10 7.50 -1.66
N TRP A 365 3.69 6.31 -1.75
CA TRP A 365 3.08 5.12 -2.35
C TRP A 365 2.24 4.28 -1.40
N THR A 366 2.32 4.50 -0.08
CA THR A 366 1.69 3.58 0.87
C THR A 366 0.17 3.50 0.80
N PRO A 367 -0.61 4.55 0.48
CA PRO A 367 -2.06 4.39 0.31
C PRO A 367 -2.38 3.34 -0.75
N PHE A 368 -1.69 3.42 -1.89
CA PHE A 368 -1.85 2.50 -3.00
C PHE A 368 -1.38 1.08 -2.64
N VAL A 369 -0.11 0.94 -2.29
CA VAL A 369 0.51 -0.37 -2.04
C VAL A 369 -0.10 -1.03 -0.80
N GLY A 370 -0.34 -0.27 0.26
CA GLY A 370 -0.94 -0.75 1.49
C GLY A 370 -2.34 -1.32 1.28
N MET A 371 -3.20 -0.64 0.50
CA MET A 371 -4.52 -1.16 0.17
C MET A 371 -4.45 -2.44 -0.67
N PHE A 372 -3.54 -2.50 -1.65
CA PHE A 372 -3.33 -3.71 -2.45
C PHE A 372 -2.92 -4.90 -1.56
N ILE A 373 -1.88 -4.72 -0.75
CA ILE A 373 -1.37 -5.76 0.16
C ILE A 373 -2.44 -6.18 1.17
N ALA A 374 -3.23 -5.24 1.68
CA ALA A 374 -4.33 -5.53 2.59
C ALA A 374 -5.32 -6.51 1.94
N ARG A 375 -5.82 -6.19 0.74
CA ARG A 375 -6.83 -7.00 0.03
C ARG A 375 -6.39 -8.44 -0.21
N ILE A 376 -5.15 -8.66 -0.62
CA ILE A 376 -4.65 -10.01 -0.91
C ILE A 376 -4.32 -10.81 0.36
N SER A 377 -4.36 -10.19 1.55
CA SER A 377 -3.89 -10.79 2.81
C SER A 377 -5.01 -11.15 3.79
N ARG A 378 -6.27 -11.12 3.36
CA ARG A 378 -7.42 -11.53 4.17
C ARG A 378 -7.26 -12.96 4.71
N GLY A 379 -7.56 -13.14 6.00
CA GLY A 379 -7.48 -14.42 6.71
C GLY A 379 -6.06 -14.85 7.11
N ARG A 380 -5.02 -14.03 6.86
CA ARG A 380 -3.65 -14.29 7.32
C ARG A 380 -3.45 -13.75 8.74
N THR A 381 -2.52 -14.33 9.50
CA THR A 381 -2.11 -13.73 10.77
C THR A 381 -1.17 -12.54 10.55
N ILE A 382 -1.12 -11.59 11.50
CA ILE A 382 -0.18 -10.46 11.46
C ILE A 382 1.26 -10.93 11.23
N ARG A 383 1.68 -12.03 11.88
CA ARG A 383 3.03 -12.59 11.69
C ARG A 383 3.27 -13.06 10.26
N GLN A 384 2.32 -13.80 9.69
CA GLN A 384 2.42 -14.24 8.30
C GLN A 384 2.46 -13.04 7.35
N PHE A 385 1.56 -12.08 7.54
CA PHE A 385 1.48 -10.83 6.78
C PHE A 385 2.83 -10.13 6.76
N VAL A 386 3.37 -9.77 7.94
CA VAL A 386 4.61 -8.99 8.04
C VAL A 386 5.79 -9.78 7.45
N SER A 387 5.88 -11.08 7.74
CA SER A 387 6.98 -11.91 7.22
C SER A 387 6.97 -11.99 5.69
N GLY A 388 5.79 -12.19 5.08
CA GLY A 388 5.70 -12.24 3.63
C GLY A 388 5.95 -10.90 2.98
N VAL A 389 5.37 -9.82 3.50
CA VAL A 389 5.51 -8.46 2.96
C VAL A 389 6.95 -7.98 3.01
N LEU A 390 7.70 -8.29 4.08
CA LEU A 390 9.12 -7.95 4.17
C LEU A 390 9.99 -8.86 3.31
N LEU A 391 9.85 -10.17 3.43
CA LEU A 391 10.84 -11.11 2.89
C LEU A 391 10.68 -11.37 1.41
N VAL A 392 9.44 -11.57 0.93
CA VAL A 392 9.21 -11.95 -0.47
C VAL A 392 9.77 -10.89 -1.41
N PRO A 393 9.39 -9.61 -1.28
CA PRO A 393 9.86 -8.61 -2.23
C PRO A 393 11.33 -8.24 -2.02
N SER A 394 11.85 -8.31 -0.79
CA SER A 394 13.27 -8.10 -0.52
C SER A 394 14.15 -9.12 -1.25
N VAL A 395 13.71 -10.38 -1.36
CA VAL A 395 14.41 -11.40 -2.17
C VAL A 395 14.33 -11.08 -3.67
N VAL A 396 13.19 -10.54 -4.14
CA VAL A 396 13.07 -10.09 -5.54
C VAL A 396 14.05 -8.97 -5.83
N SER A 397 14.11 -7.94 -4.97
CA SER A 397 15.06 -6.85 -5.09
C SER A 397 16.50 -7.38 -5.10
N LEU A 398 16.86 -8.26 -4.16
CA LEU A 398 18.19 -8.87 -4.09
C LEU A 398 18.58 -9.55 -5.40
N VAL A 399 17.71 -10.41 -5.93
CA VAL A 399 17.98 -11.14 -7.18
C VAL A 399 18.05 -10.17 -8.36
N TRP A 400 17.16 -9.19 -8.42
CA TRP A 400 17.11 -8.20 -9.49
C TRP A 400 18.38 -7.35 -9.55
N PHE A 401 18.78 -6.74 -8.42
CA PHE A 401 20.00 -5.93 -8.36
C PHE A 401 21.26 -6.78 -8.52
N ALA A 402 21.27 -8.03 -8.07
CA ALA A 402 22.38 -8.93 -8.34
C ALA A 402 22.53 -9.21 -9.84
N ILE A 403 21.42 -9.39 -10.58
CA ILE A 403 21.44 -9.62 -12.03
C ILE A 403 21.83 -8.35 -12.79
N PHE A 404 21.04 -7.27 -12.67
CA PHE A 404 21.21 -6.07 -13.47
C PHE A 404 22.35 -5.20 -12.97
N GLY A 405 22.33 -4.86 -11.68
CA GLY A 405 23.39 -4.10 -11.02
C GLY A 405 24.73 -4.83 -11.05
N GLY A 406 24.73 -6.13 -10.74
CA GLY A 406 25.94 -6.95 -10.82
C GLY A 406 26.53 -7.01 -12.23
N THR A 407 25.70 -7.14 -13.27
CA THR A 407 26.18 -7.08 -14.66
C THR A 407 26.78 -5.70 -14.99
N GLY A 408 26.13 -4.61 -14.57
CA GLY A 408 26.67 -3.26 -14.77
C GLY A 408 27.98 -3.01 -14.03
N ILE A 409 28.10 -3.47 -12.77
CA ILE A 409 29.34 -3.38 -11.98
C ILE A 409 30.47 -4.13 -12.67
N GLU A 410 30.22 -5.35 -13.15
CA GLU A 410 31.24 -6.18 -13.79
C GLU A 410 31.72 -5.56 -15.11
N GLN A 411 30.79 -5.08 -15.94
CA GLN A 411 31.11 -4.34 -17.16
C GLN A 411 31.96 -3.10 -16.86
N GLN A 412 31.61 -2.34 -15.82
CA GLN A 412 32.37 -1.16 -15.39
C GLN A 412 33.80 -1.53 -14.97
N GLN A 413 33.95 -2.59 -14.17
CA GLN A 413 35.25 -3.05 -13.68
C GLN A 413 36.15 -3.59 -14.80
N ASN A 414 35.54 -4.13 -15.87
CA ASN A 414 36.25 -4.58 -17.07
C ASN A 414 36.62 -3.43 -18.03
N GLY A 415 36.41 -2.18 -17.64
CA GLY A 415 36.87 -0.99 -18.36
C GLY A 415 35.84 -0.36 -19.30
N LEU A 416 34.58 -0.78 -19.26
CA LEU A 416 33.50 0.00 -19.89
C LEU A 416 33.14 1.18 -19.00
N ASP A 417 33.02 2.38 -19.55
CA ASP A 417 32.56 3.55 -18.79
C ASP A 417 31.04 3.67 -18.84
N LEU A 418 30.36 2.78 -18.12
CA LEU A 418 28.90 2.83 -17.98
C LEU A 418 28.45 3.95 -17.05
N ALA A 419 29.23 4.27 -16.03
CA ALA A 419 28.93 5.35 -15.10
C ALA A 419 29.04 6.74 -15.75
N GLY A 420 29.89 6.87 -16.78
CA GLY A 420 29.95 8.03 -17.66
C GLY A 420 28.83 8.07 -18.72
N ALA A 421 27.84 7.17 -18.67
CA ALA A 421 26.66 7.28 -19.54
C ALA A 421 26.03 8.66 -19.41
N ALA A 422 25.54 9.19 -20.54
CA ALA A 422 25.05 10.56 -20.62
C ALA A 422 23.88 10.88 -19.67
N SER A 423 23.18 9.85 -19.18
CA SER A 423 22.07 10.01 -18.23
C SER A 423 21.79 8.76 -17.38
N SER A 424 21.15 8.96 -16.23
CA SER A 424 20.71 7.89 -15.31
C SER A 424 19.79 6.87 -15.99
N GLU A 425 18.90 7.36 -16.84
CA GLU A 425 17.92 6.59 -17.64
C GLU A 425 18.62 5.72 -18.69
N GLY A 426 19.69 6.24 -19.28
CA GLY A 426 20.43 5.58 -20.35
C GLY A 426 21.29 4.41 -19.87
N THR A 427 21.61 4.37 -18.57
CA THR A 427 22.57 3.42 -18.01
C THR A 427 22.12 1.96 -18.19
N LEU A 428 20.83 1.65 -18.02
CA LEU A 428 20.29 0.31 -18.28
C LEU A 428 20.51 -0.09 -19.75
N PHE A 429 20.20 0.80 -20.68
CA PHE A 429 20.35 0.53 -22.11
C PHE A 429 21.82 0.44 -22.52
N ALA A 430 22.71 1.23 -21.91
CA ALA A 430 24.14 1.15 -22.12
C ALA A 430 24.70 -0.22 -21.65
N MET A 431 24.22 -0.73 -20.52
CA MET A 431 24.58 -2.09 -20.07
C MET A 431 24.09 -3.15 -21.07
N LEU A 432 22.83 -3.05 -21.52
CA LEU A 432 22.25 -3.97 -22.51
C LEU A 432 22.94 -3.90 -23.88
N ALA A 433 23.50 -2.75 -24.26
CA ALA A 433 24.24 -2.58 -25.51
C ALA A 433 25.47 -3.48 -25.62
N ASN A 434 26.02 -3.91 -24.47
CA ASN A 434 27.15 -4.82 -24.37
C ASN A 434 26.75 -6.30 -24.29
N LEU A 435 25.46 -6.61 -24.40
CA LEU A 435 24.95 -7.97 -24.46
C LEU A 435 24.41 -8.30 -25.88
N PRO A 436 24.40 -9.58 -26.28
CA PRO A 436 23.68 -10.06 -27.46
C PRO A 436 22.23 -9.57 -27.51
N TRP A 437 21.69 -9.39 -28.71
CA TRP A 437 20.29 -8.96 -28.91
C TRP A 437 19.91 -7.63 -28.24
N SER A 438 20.88 -6.75 -28.02
CA SER A 438 20.70 -5.44 -27.37
C SER A 438 19.47 -4.66 -27.83
N THR A 439 19.25 -4.53 -29.15
CA THR A 439 18.07 -3.83 -29.70
C THR A 439 16.76 -4.48 -29.27
N LEU A 440 16.67 -5.82 -29.31
CA LEU A 440 15.48 -6.54 -28.89
C LEU A 440 15.21 -6.34 -27.40
N THR A 441 16.25 -6.48 -26.56
CA THR A 441 16.11 -6.29 -25.12
C THR A 441 15.76 -4.84 -24.76
N SER A 442 16.29 -3.85 -25.47
CA SER A 442 15.94 -2.43 -25.27
C SER A 442 14.47 -2.16 -25.63
N ILE A 443 13.96 -2.77 -26.72
CA ILE A 443 12.53 -2.70 -27.06
C ILE A 443 11.68 -3.35 -25.96
N VAL A 444 12.09 -4.52 -25.45
CA VAL A 444 11.40 -5.19 -24.34
C VAL A 444 11.36 -4.31 -23.10
N VAL A 445 12.46 -3.63 -22.74
CA VAL A 445 12.51 -2.66 -21.63
C VAL A 445 11.51 -1.53 -21.85
N MET A 446 11.46 -0.92 -23.04
CA MET A 446 10.51 0.15 -23.32
C MET A 446 9.05 -0.32 -23.19
N VAL A 447 8.74 -1.53 -23.68
CA VAL A 447 7.41 -2.13 -23.55
C VAL A 447 7.07 -2.42 -22.09
N LEU A 448 8.01 -2.97 -21.32
CA LEU A 448 7.84 -3.22 -19.88
C LEU A 448 7.50 -1.93 -19.12
N VAL A 449 8.27 -0.87 -19.36
CA VAL A 449 8.06 0.43 -18.73
C VAL A 449 6.72 1.03 -19.14
N ALA A 450 6.33 0.93 -20.42
CA ALA A 450 5.04 1.42 -20.89
C ALA A 450 3.85 0.67 -20.26
N ILE A 451 3.95 -0.66 -20.10
CA ILE A 451 2.93 -1.45 -19.41
C ILE A 451 2.87 -1.12 -17.93
N PHE A 452 4.02 -0.99 -17.24
CA PHE A 452 4.05 -0.55 -15.85
C PHE A 452 3.48 0.86 -15.66
N PHE A 453 3.73 1.76 -16.61
CA PHE A 453 3.15 3.10 -16.59
C PHE A 453 1.63 3.01 -16.62
N VAL A 454 1.06 2.30 -17.60
CA VAL A 454 -0.38 2.19 -17.78
C VAL A 454 -1.06 1.49 -16.61
N SER A 455 -0.50 0.36 -16.16
CA SER A 455 -1.06 -0.41 -15.03
C SER A 455 -0.89 0.29 -13.69
N GLY A 456 0.24 0.97 -13.46
CA GLY A 456 0.49 1.76 -12.25
C GLY A 456 -0.43 2.98 -12.15
N ALA A 457 -0.60 3.71 -13.26
CA ALA A 457 -1.52 4.84 -13.35
C ALA A 457 -2.97 4.41 -13.06
N ASP A 458 -3.37 3.23 -13.56
CA ASP A 458 -4.70 2.65 -13.29
C ASP A 458 -4.92 2.37 -11.82
N ALA A 459 -4.00 1.63 -11.21
CA ALA A 459 -4.14 1.24 -9.81
C ALA A 459 -4.11 2.45 -8.86
N ALA A 460 -3.27 3.45 -9.13
CA ALA A 460 -3.22 4.71 -8.38
C ALA A 460 -4.53 5.53 -8.53
N SER A 461 -5.08 5.60 -9.74
CA SER A 461 -6.31 6.34 -10.03
C SER A 461 -7.53 5.74 -9.36
N ILE A 462 -7.61 4.39 -9.32
CA ILE A 462 -8.64 3.67 -8.57
C ILE A 462 -8.53 3.99 -7.08
N VAL A 463 -7.32 3.96 -6.53
CA VAL A 463 -7.09 4.27 -5.11
C VAL A 463 -7.50 5.69 -4.73
N MET A 464 -7.11 6.69 -5.53
CA MET A 464 -7.56 8.07 -5.30
C MET A 464 -9.07 8.22 -5.46
N GLY A 465 -9.68 7.46 -6.38
CA GLY A 465 -11.13 7.35 -6.54
C GLY A 465 -11.81 6.80 -5.28
N THR A 466 -11.33 5.66 -4.77
CA THR A 466 -11.81 5.04 -3.52
C THR A 466 -11.76 6.01 -2.35
N LEU A 467 -10.63 6.70 -2.16
CA LEU A 467 -10.46 7.69 -1.10
C LEU A 467 -11.40 8.90 -1.28
N SER A 468 -11.65 9.31 -2.54
CA SER A 468 -12.57 10.41 -2.88
C SER A 468 -14.06 10.03 -2.77
N GLU A 469 -14.38 8.74 -2.76
CA GLU A 469 -15.75 8.21 -2.78
C GLU A 469 -16.06 7.36 -1.54
N ARG A 470 -15.52 7.78 -0.38
CA ARG A 470 -15.81 7.23 0.96
C ARG A 470 -15.43 5.76 1.14
N GLY A 471 -14.38 5.30 0.48
CA GLY A 471 -13.84 3.96 0.64
C GLY A 471 -14.57 2.89 -0.15
N VAL A 472 -15.30 3.26 -1.21
CA VAL A 472 -15.94 2.30 -2.12
C VAL A 472 -14.89 1.49 -2.89
N LEU A 473 -15.13 0.19 -3.05
CA LEU A 473 -14.21 -0.73 -3.74
C LEU A 473 -14.07 -0.42 -5.24
N GLU A 474 -15.18 -0.05 -5.87
CA GLU A 474 -15.26 0.28 -7.29
C GLU A 474 -15.70 1.74 -7.46
N PRO A 475 -14.76 2.69 -7.53
CA PRO A 475 -15.09 4.09 -7.70
C PRO A 475 -15.65 4.40 -9.09
N ASN A 476 -16.34 5.53 -9.21
CA ASN A 476 -16.89 5.99 -10.48
C ASN A 476 -15.77 6.21 -11.50
N ARG A 477 -15.96 5.69 -12.72
CA ARG A 477 -15.02 5.85 -13.85
C ARG A 477 -14.63 7.31 -14.10
N ARG A 478 -15.55 8.26 -13.90
CA ARG A 478 -15.25 9.70 -14.09
C ARG A 478 -14.20 10.21 -13.10
N THR A 479 -14.30 9.77 -11.85
CA THR A 479 -13.37 10.12 -10.77
C THR A 479 -12.00 9.50 -11.04
N VAL A 480 -11.97 8.24 -11.47
CA VAL A 480 -10.73 7.54 -11.89
C VAL A 480 -10.05 8.25 -13.06
N VAL A 481 -10.82 8.61 -14.10
CA VAL A 481 -10.28 9.34 -15.28
C VAL A 481 -9.71 10.70 -14.89
N PHE A 482 -10.41 11.45 -14.01
CA PHE A 482 -9.91 12.72 -13.50
C PHE A 482 -8.56 12.56 -12.79
N TRP A 483 -8.47 11.59 -11.86
CA TRP A 483 -7.25 11.39 -11.09
C TRP A 483 -6.07 10.92 -11.94
N GLY A 484 -6.30 10.05 -12.92
CA GLY A 484 -5.23 9.62 -13.81
C GLY A 484 -4.77 10.71 -14.78
N ALA A 485 -5.69 11.52 -15.30
CA ALA A 485 -5.33 12.71 -16.08
C ALA A 485 -4.55 13.73 -15.24
N ALA A 486 -4.98 13.98 -14.00
CA ALA A 486 -4.27 14.84 -13.06
C ALA A 486 -2.87 14.32 -12.75
N THR A 487 -2.71 13.01 -12.54
CA THR A 487 -1.42 12.37 -12.27
C THR A 487 -0.46 12.53 -13.46
N GLY A 488 -0.93 12.29 -14.69
CA GLY A 488 -0.14 12.52 -15.90
C GLY A 488 0.27 13.99 -16.07
N ALA A 489 -0.65 14.92 -15.81
CA ALA A 489 -0.36 16.35 -15.87
C ALA A 489 0.65 16.80 -14.80
N VAL A 490 0.52 16.30 -13.56
CA VAL A 490 1.48 16.55 -12.47
C VAL A 490 2.85 15.97 -12.83
N ALA A 491 2.92 14.75 -13.38
CA ALA A 491 4.18 14.14 -13.82
C ALA A 491 4.87 14.98 -14.90
N ALA A 492 4.11 15.47 -15.90
CA ALA A 492 4.64 16.35 -16.92
C ALA A 492 5.19 17.65 -16.33
N VAL A 493 4.47 18.29 -15.42
CA VAL A 493 4.92 19.53 -14.75
C VAL A 493 6.17 19.28 -13.91
N MET A 494 6.22 18.20 -13.13
CA MET A 494 7.38 17.86 -12.30
C MET A 494 8.64 17.59 -13.14
N LEU A 495 8.52 17.00 -14.33
CA LEU A 495 9.66 16.87 -15.26
C LEU A 495 10.10 18.24 -15.80
N LEU A 496 9.14 19.09 -16.19
CA LEU A 496 9.44 20.38 -16.81
C LEU A 496 10.19 21.34 -15.89
N ILE A 497 9.95 21.26 -14.58
CA ILE A 497 10.65 22.12 -13.60
C ILE A 497 12.10 21.71 -13.35
N GLY A 498 12.47 20.45 -13.61
CA GLY A 498 13.85 19.98 -13.47
C GLY A 498 14.82 20.56 -14.52
N GLY A 499 14.29 21.22 -15.55
CA GLY A 499 15.11 21.90 -16.56
C GLY A 499 16.00 20.94 -17.33
N SER A 500 17.33 21.08 -17.17
CA SER A 500 18.32 20.17 -17.78
C SER A 500 18.44 18.83 -17.07
N ASP A 501 18.06 18.76 -15.80
CA ASP A 501 18.01 17.53 -15.02
C ASP A 501 16.57 17.27 -14.58
N ALA A 502 15.80 16.66 -15.48
CA ALA A 502 14.38 16.40 -15.27
C ALA A 502 14.11 15.50 -14.04
N LEU A 503 15.09 14.69 -13.62
CA LEU A 503 15.00 13.85 -12.43
C LEU A 503 14.93 14.69 -11.15
N SER A 504 15.72 15.76 -11.05
CA SER A 504 15.73 16.65 -9.88
C SER A 504 14.35 17.25 -9.57
N GLY A 505 13.60 17.65 -10.61
CA GLY A 505 12.24 18.17 -10.48
C GLY A 505 11.27 17.16 -9.88
N LEU A 506 11.39 15.88 -10.28
CA LEU A 506 10.60 14.79 -9.71
C LEU A 506 10.95 14.57 -8.23
N GLN A 507 12.24 14.55 -7.88
CA GLN A 507 12.71 14.28 -6.53
C GLN A 507 12.29 15.39 -5.55
N ASN A 508 12.50 16.65 -5.93
CA ASN A 508 12.26 17.81 -5.07
C ASN A 508 10.80 17.92 -4.64
N VAL A 509 9.88 17.85 -5.60
CA VAL A 509 8.44 17.96 -5.33
C VAL A 509 7.95 16.80 -4.49
N THR A 510 8.47 15.59 -4.71
CA THR A 510 8.07 14.39 -3.97
C THR A 510 8.48 14.42 -2.51
N ILE A 511 9.70 14.89 -2.23
CA ILE A 511 10.18 15.05 -0.85
C ILE A 511 9.30 16.04 -0.09
N VAL A 512 9.00 17.19 -0.71
CA VAL A 512 8.14 18.22 -0.11
C VAL A 512 6.72 17.71 0.10
N ALA A 513 6.15 17.02 -0.88
CA ALA A 513 4.78 16.51 -0.83
C ALA A 513 4.60 15.36 0.18
N ALA A 514 5.64 14.56 0.45
CA ALA A 514 5.57 13.40 1.33
C ALA A 514 5.60 13.76 2.83
N LEU A 515 6.23 14.88 3.22
CA LEU A 515 6.44 15.22 4.63
C LEU A 515 5.14 15.26 5.46
N PRO A 516 4.03 15.89 5.03
CA PRO A 516 2.80 15.88 5.83
C PRO A 516 2.25 14.48 6.05
N PHE A 517 2.35 13.63 5.03
CA PHE A 517 1.83 12.27 5.09
C PHE A 517 2.74 11.33 5.91
N LEU A 518 4.04 11.61 6.00
CA LEU A 518 4.95 10.94 6.95
C LEU A 518 4.44 11.06 8.39
N LEU A 519 3.96 12.24 8.79
CA LEU A 519 3.40 12.47 10.13
C LEU A 519 2.09 11.70 10.34
N VAL A 520 1.26 11.62 9.29
CA VAL A 520 0.05 10.77 9.29
C VAL A 520 0.47 9.32 9.54
N MET A 521 1.49 8.80 8.86
CA MET A 521 1.95 7.42 9.07
C MET A 521 2.42 7.13 10.49
N VAL A 522 3.11 8.07 11.14
CA VAL A 522 3.49 7.93 12.56
C VAL A 522 2.24 7.82 13.44
N GLY A 523 1.27 8.70 13.23
CA GLY A 523 -0.02 8.64 13.93
C GLY A 523 -0.78 7.33 13.68
N LEU A 524 -0.70 6.80 12.47
CA LEU A 524 -1.32 5.53 12.09
C LEU A 524 -0.69 4.34 12.84
N ALA A 525 0.63 4.30 12.99
CA ALA A 525 1.31 3.26 13.77
C ALA A 525 0.88 3.27 15.24
N VAL A 526 0.74 4.46 15.84
CA VAL A 526 0.24 4.62 17.22
C VAL A 526 -1.23 4.17 17.32
N ALA A 527 -2.07 4.59 16.37
CA ALA A 527 -3.47 4.19 16.33
C ALA A 527 -3.63 2.67 16.22
N LEU A 528 -2.81 2.03 15.38
CA LEU A 528 -2.79 0.58 15.19
C LEU A 528 -2.44 -0.18 16.48
N VAL A 529 -1.40 0.22 17.22
CA VAL A 529 -1.07 -0.45 18.50
C VAL A 529 -2.20 -0.30 19.50
N LYS A 530 -2.77 0.91 19.60
CA LYS A 530 -3.91 1.15 20.49
C LYS A 530 -5.08 0.24 20.13
N ASP A 531 -5.37 0.08 18.85
CA ASP A 531 -6.44 -0.81 18.37
C ASP A 531 -6.16 -2.28 18.70
N LEU A 532 -4.96 -2.76 18.38
CA LEU A 532 -4.54 -4.15 18.60
C LEU A 532 -4.52 -4.52 20.09
N SER A 533 -4.20 -3.57 20.97
CA SER A 533 -4.23 -3.80 22.41
C SER A 533 -5.63 -4.08 22.96
N HIS A 534 -6.67 -3.66 22.24
CA HIS A 534 -8.09 -3.90 22.53
C HIS A 534 -8.71 -4.91 21.54
N ASP A 535 -7.91 -5.75 20.87
CA ASP A 535 -8.45 -6.82 20.04
C ASP A 535 -9.16 -7.87 20.91
N PRO A 536 -10.31 -8.42 20.47
CA PRO A 536 -11.01 -9.49 21.20
C PRO A 536 -10.11 -10.65 21.61
N GLN A 537 -9.14 -11.05 20.78
CA GLN A 537 -8.22 -12.14 21.09
C GLN A 537 -7.23 -11.77 22.22
N VAL A 538 -6.80 -10.50 22.29
CA VAL A 538 -5.94 -10.00 23.36
C VAL A 538 -6.72 -9.91 24.66
N VAL A 539 -7.93 -9.38 24.60
CA VAL A 539 -8.83 -9.26 25.75
C VAL A 539 -9.20 -10.64 26.30
N ARG A 540 -9.59 -11.61 25.46
CA ARG A 540 -9.87 -12.99 25.89
C ARG A 540 -8.71 -13.60 26.66
N ARG A 541 -7.48 -13.36 26.23
CA ARG A 541 -6.28 -13.87 26.90
C ARG A 541 -6.07 -13.23 28.27
N GLN A 542 -6.35 -11.94 28.41
CA GLN A 542 -6.29 -11.24 29.70
C GLN A 542 -7.36 -11.79 30.67
N TYR A 543 -8.60 -11.95 30.20
CA TYR A 543 -9.67 -12.57 30.98
C TYR A 543 -9.32 -13.99 31.40
N ALA A 544 -8.82 -14.82 30.48
CA ALA A 544 -8.43 -16.19 30.79
C ALA A 544 -7.30 -16.24 31.83
N ALA A 545 -6.27 -15.40 31.70
CA ALA A 545 -5.19 -15.33 32.66
C ALA A 545 -5.69 -14.90 34.05
N ALA A 546 -6.44 -13.81 34.15
CA ALA A 546 -6.99 -13.30 35.40
C ALA A 546 -7.93 -14.31 36.07
N ALA A 547 -8.84 -14.93 35.29
CA ALA A 547 -9.77 -15.93 35.80
C ALA A 547 -9.05 -17.17 36.35
N VAL A 548 -8.10 -17.71 35.60
CA VAL A 548 -7.37 -18.92 36.00
C VAL A 548 -6.45 -18.63 37.18
N GLU A 549 -5.74 -17.50 37.18
CA GLU A 549 -4.87 -17.12 38.29
C GLU A 549 -5.64 -16.96 39.59
N HIS A 550 -6.75 -16.20 39.59
CA HIS A 550 -7.59 -16.05 40.78
C HIS A 550 -8.22 -17.37 41.22
N ALA A 551 -8.71 -18.19 40.29
CA ALA A 551 -9.32 -19.46 40.62
C ALA A 551 -8.29 -20.47 41.18
N VAL A 552 -7.05 -20.45 40.70
CA VAL A 552 -5.95 -21.28 41.23
C VAL A 552 -5.54 -20.80 42.61
N VAL A 553 -5.38 -19.49 42.82
CA VAL A 553 -5.02 -18.93 44.13
C VAL A 553 -6.09 -19.23 45.17
N ALA A 554 -7.36 -19.02 44.84
CA ALA A 554 -8.49 -19.32 45.73
C ALA A 554 -8.61 -20.83 45.98
N GLY A 555 -8.55 -21.64 44.92
CA GLY A 555 -8.65 -23.10 45.00
C GLY A 555 -7.56 -23.71 45.90
N VAL A 556 -6.30 -23.31 45.72
CA VAL A 556 -5.20 -23.78 46.58
C VAL A 556 -5.35 -23.30 48.01
N SER A 557 -5.77 -22.05 48.21
CA SER A 557 -5.91 -21.48 49.56
C SER A 557 -7.03 -22.11 50.38
N GLU A 558 -8.15 -22.47 49.74
CA GLU A 558 -9.35 -22.99 50.40
C GLU A 558 -9.44 -24.51 50.39
N HIS A 559 -8.88 -25.16 49.36
CA HIS A 559 -9.08 -26.59 49.09
C HIS A 559 -7.77 -27.37 48.87
N GLY A 560 -6.61 -26.72 48.93
CA GLY A 560 -5.32 -27.39 48.69
C GLY A 560 -5.20 -27.93 47.26
N ASP A 561 -4.85 -29.20 47.13
CA ASP A 561 -4.69 -29.86 45.82
C ASP A 561 -6.02 -30.39 45.24
N ASP A 562 -7.08 -30.42 46.05
CA ASP A 562 -8.36 -31.06 45.73
C ASP A 562 -9.41 -30.06 45.18
N PHE A 563 -9.06 -29.32 44.11
CA PHE A 563 -9.99 -28.40 43.44
C PHE A 563 -10.07 -28.60 41.92
N SER A 564 -11.16 -28.13 41.32
CA SER A 564 -11.35 -28.12 39.86
C SER A 564 -11.97 -26.80 39.40
N LEU A 565 -11.74 -26.43 38.14
CA LEU A 565 -12.24 -25.19 37.56
C LEU A 565 -13.60 -25.41 36.90
N THR A 566 -14.62 -24.65 37.31
CA THR A 566 -15.95 -24.64 36.69
C THR A 566 -16.34 -23.23 36.25
N VAL A 567 -16.96 -23.10 35.08
CA VAL A 567 -17.49 -21.82 34.58
C VAL A 567 -18.97 -21.72 35.00
N GLN A 568 -19.32 -20.66 35.73
CA GLN A 568 -20.68 -20.39 36.20
C GLN A 568 -21.06 -18.93 35.99
N GLU A 569 -22.35 -18.63 35.95
CA GLU A 569 -22.87 -17.26 35.90
C GLU A 569 -22.70 -16.58 37.27
N THR A 570 -22.27 -15.32 37.28
CA THR A 570 -22.06 -14.51 38.48
C THR A 570 -22.98 -13.29 38.47
N ALA A 571 -23.22 -12.69 39.65
CA ALA A 571 -23.91 -11.40 39.70
C ALA A 571 -23.08 -10.30 38.98
N PRO A 572 -23.73 -9.23 38.49
CA PRO A 572 -23.02 -8.08 37.94
C PRO A 572 -22.00 -7.51 38.94
N GLY A 573 -20.76 -7.31 38.52
CA GLY A 573 -19.68 -6.83 39.38
C GLY A 573 -18.95 -7.89 40.22
N GLU A 574 -19.30 -9.18 40.06
CA GLU A 574 -18.62 -10.29 40.75
C GLU A 574 -17.86 -11.22 39.78
N GLY A 575 -17.92 -10.93 38.48
CA GLY A 575 -17.28 -11.72 37.43
C GLY A 575 -15.86 -11.28 37.11
N VAL A 576 -15.18 -12.07 36.27
CA VAL A 576 -13.81 -11.81 35.77
C VAL A 576 -13.66 -10.44 35.11
N GLY A 577 -14.75 -9.84 34.63
CA GLY A 577 -14.75 -8.50 34.04
C GLY A 577 -14.25 -7.40 34.98
N GLU A 578 -14.40 -7.54 36.30
CA GLU A 578 -13.86 -6.57 37.27
C GLU A 578 -12.34 -6.71 37.46
N LEU A 579 -11.79 -7.90 37.17
CA LEU A 579 -10.36 -8.17 37.28
C LEU A 579 -9.57 -7.62 36.09
N VAL A 580 -10.26 -7.35 34.98
CA VAL A 580 -9.65 -6.87 33.74
C VAL A 580 -10.27 -5.53 33.36
N ALA A 581 -9.51 -4.46 33.55
CA ALA A 581 -9.92 -3.13 33.10
C ALA A 581 -10.09 -3.14 31.56
N THR A 582 -11.35 -3.14 31.11
CA THR A 582 -11.70 -3.03 29.70
C THR A 582 -12.68 -1.89 29.48
N GLU A 583 -12.52 -1.18 28.37
CA GLU A 583 -13.51 -0.19 27.94
C GLU A 583 -14.67 -0.92 27.25
N PRO A 584 -15.94 -0.68 27.65
CA PRO A 584 -17.08 -1.27 26.95
C PRO A 584 -17.12 -0.78 25.50
N VAL A 585 -17.36 -1.70 24.57
CA VAL A 585 -17.47 -1.37 23.15
C VAL A 585 -18.80 -0.66 22.92
N SER A 586 -18.78 0.67 22.76
CA SER A 586 -19.97 1.43 22.40
C SER A 586 -20.38 1.10 20.95
N VAL A 587 -21.61 0.64 20.77
CA VAL A 587 -22.10 0.21 19.45
C VAL A 587 -22.35 1.38 18.49
N GLU A 588 -22.26 2.62 18.97
CA GLU A 588 -22.29 3.84 18.14
C GLU A 588 -21.22 3.83 17.04
N SER A 589 -20.11 3.10 17.22
CA SER A 589 -19.01 3.05 16.24
C SER A 589 -19.34 2.36 14.91
N VAL A 590 -20.39 1.53 14.86
CA VAL A 590 -20.78 0.81 13.63
C VAL A 590 -21.84 1.60 12.85
N ASP A 591 -22.79 2.21 13.57
CA ASP A 591 -23.88 2.97 12.95
C ASP A 591 -23.51 4.43 12.61
N GLU A 592 -22.55 5.08 13.28
CA GLU A 592 -22.10 6.44 12.89
C GLU A 592 -21.19 6.45 11.65
N VAL A 593 -20.58 5.32 11.30
CA VAL A 593 -19.86 5.14 10.03
C VAL A 593 -20.85 5.12 8.85
N ARG A 594 -22.11 4.72 9.10
CA ARG A 594 -23.23 4.95 8.19
C ARG A 594 -23.68 6.40 8.38
N GLY A 595 -23.23 7.31 7.52
CA GLY A 595 -23.52 8.74 7.65
C GLY A 595 -25.03 9.08 7.80
N PRO A 596 -25.38 10.33 8.19
CA PRO A 596 -26.69 10.69 8.75
C PRO A 596 -27.93 10.47 7.87
N GLU A 597 -27.77 10.18 6.58
CA GLU A 597 -28.87 10.18 5.60
C GLU A 597 -29.60 8.83 5.47
N GLN A 598 -29.08 7.72 6.00
CA GLN A 598 -29.78 6.42 5.91
C GLN A 598 -30.95 6.28 6.90
N ARG A 599 -31.22 7.30 7.73
CA ARG A 599 -32.34 7.30 8.68
C ARG A 599 -33.70 7.72 8.08
N SER A 600 -33.80 7.99 6.78
CA SER A 600 -35.10 8.32 6.18
C SER A 600 -35.26 7.76 4.77
N GLY A 601 -36.13 6.77 4.64
CA GLY A 601 -36.52 6.15 3.38
C GLY A 601 -37.73 5.26 3.60
N SER A 602 -38.84 5.87 4.01
CA SER A 602 -40.14 5.21 4.10
C SER A 602 -40.50 4.54 2.79
N HIS A 603 -40.76 3.23 2.83
CA HIS A 603 -41.44 2.49 1.77
C HIS A 603 -42.75 3.20 1.41
N ARG A 604 -42.84 3.75 0.20
CA ARG A 604 -44.11 4.01 -0.47
C ARG A 604 -44.43 2.78 -1.33
N PRO A 605 -45.62 2.17 -1.22
CA PRO A 605 -46.08 1.21 -2.22
C PRO A 605 -46.75 2.01 -3.35
N ASP A 606 -46.15 1.99 -4.54
CA ASP A 606 -46.85 2.45 -5.73
C ASP A 606 -47.84 1.37 -6.19
N ALA A 607 -49.11 1.76 -6.16
CA ALA A 607 -50.20 1.09 -6.83
C ALA A 607 -50.29 1.63 -8.27
N SER A 608 -50.33 0.73 -9.25
CA SER A 608 -50.94 0.97 -10.57
C SER A 608 -51.29 -0.38 -11.18
N ALA A 609 -52.55 -0.47 -11.61
CA ALA A 609 -53.24 -1.64 -12.11
C ALA A 609 -52.91 -1.95 -13.57
N GLU A 610 -53.08 -3.21 -13.99
CA GLU A 610 -54.02 -3.55 -15.08
C GLU A 610 -54.29 -5.05 -15.18
N ALA A 611 -55.47 -5.34 -15.72
CA ALA A 611 -56.30 -6.51 -15.49
C ALA A 611 -56.15 -7.61 -16.57
N GLY A 612 -56.65 -8.82 -16.24
CA GLY A 612 -56.85 -9.89 -17.24
C GLY A 612 -57.08 -11.25 -16.60
N SER A 613 -58.34 -11.57 -16.32
CA SER A 613 -58.85 -12.81 -15.71
C SER A 613 -58.81 -14.04 -16.67
N PRO A 614 -59.49 -15.16 -16.37
CA PRO A 614 -58.90 -16.39 -15.84
C PRO A 614 -59.09 -17.58 -16.81
N ASP A 615 -58.44 -18.73 -16.56
CA ASP A 615 -59.14 -20.02 -16.58
C ASP A 615 -58.23 -21.26 -16.40
N GLN A 616 -58.85 -22.23 -15.72
CA GLN A 616 -58.78 -23.69 -15.92
C GLN A 616 -57.80 -24.60 -15.15
N VAL A 617 -58.42 -25.25 -14.14
CA VAL A 617 -58.66 -26.71 -14.04
C VAL A 617 -57.49 -27.66 -13.71
N SER A 618 -57.50 -28.06 -12.44
CA SER A 618 -57.37 -29.41 -11.87
C SER A 618 -57.40 -30.63 -12.81
N SER A 619 -56.36 -31.48 -12.75
CA SER A 619 -56.43 -32.95 -12.57
C SER A 619 -54.98 -33.48 -12.42
N ALA A 620 -54.56 -34.10 -11.31
CA ALA A 620 -54.85 -35.44 -10.80
C ALA A 620 -53.94 -36.56 -11.39
N GLY A 621 -53.20 -37.23 -10.49
CA GLY A 621 -52.55 -38.54 -10.67
C GLY A 621 -51.16 -38.49 -11.32
N SER A 622 -50.17 -39.28 -10.92
CA SER A 622 -50.06 -40.37 -9.94
C SER A 622 -48.57 -40.73 -9.85
N SER A 623 -48.08 -41.04 -8.65
CA SER A 623 -47.39 -42.29 -8.28
C SER A 623 -45.90 -42.45 -8.69
N GLU A 624 -45.09 -42.64 -7.63
CA GLU A 624 -43.86 -43.46 -7.55
C GLU A 624 -42.66 -42.98 -8.42
N GLU A 625 -41.42 -42.91 -7.96
CA GLU A 625 -40.67 -43.77 -7.05
C GLU A 625 -39.42 -43.02 -6.55
N SER A 626 -39.09 -43.16 -5.26
CA SER A 626 -37.78 -42.92 -4.66
C SER A 626 -36.76 -43.94 -5.19
N GLU A 627 -35.51 -43.60 -5.56
CA GLU A 627 -34.31 -43.58 -4.69
C GLU A 627 -33.03 -43.34 -5.55
N PRO A 628 -31.81 -43.18 -4.98
CA PRO A 628 -30.79 -42.25 -5.49
C PRO A 628 -29.50 -42.93 -6.04
N VAL A 629 -28.48 -42.10 -6.31
CA VAL A 629 -27.02 -42.36 -6.18
C VAL A 629 -26.17 -42.30 -7.47
N ARG A 630 -25.30 -41.26 -7.50
CA ARG A 630 -23.94 -41.09 -8.08
C ARG A 630 -23.65 -41.35 -9.58
N ALA A 631 -23.11 -40.32 -10.22
CA ALA A 631 -21.69 -40.22 -10.56
C ALA A 631 -21.23 -38.75 -10.47
#